data_AF-A0A830HFJ1-F1
#
_entry.id   AF-A0A830HFJ1-F1
#
_cell.length_a   1.000
_cell.length_b   1.000
_cell.length_c   1.000
_cell.angle_alpha   90.00
_cell.angle_beta   90.00
_cell.angle_gamma   90.00
#
_symmetry.space_group_name_H-M   'P 1'
#
loop_
_entity.id
_entity.type
_entity.pdbx_description
1 polymer ?
#
loop_
_entity_poly.entity_id
_entity_poly.type
_entity_poly.pdbx_seq_one_letter_code
_entity_poly.pdbx_strand_id
1 'polypeptide(L)'
;MSVPFDAAQALLTGLDTAAQRSWRDEDRAWRSEDRHWRKEDLAWREEERNWRHLEQDWRRRQAAWRRADMDQRLVENARQLWSRFVEKNRRDVEEKSEQLKTLSNLSALLAGFAVVSLVEMQFEEKEEMAWLVACFGATTALTVGLMVNAMVTSSLMLASILKNGKTYVAEEEEAEFMARCRSFSVHYKPGDRPPAPKRTFQKHWESRCEDSWQRAFGMFTAGVPCFLANLAFASWLKFDGVATSITITTIMFVSTIVWANTQNTWAWYLIKSRDLERDKLRRDQSVTHVPAGLPFDWHARPRPPYEAILNSTTFDASFSARDANFSSPTPPPTEMNSIGIHRRTPSETPTDEVVDAAAPATESEVVSGVVP
;
A
#
# COMPACT_ATOMS: atom_id res chain seq x y z
N MET A 1 48.74 -40.69 108.80
CA MET A 1 48.42 -39.43 108.08
C MET A 1 48.27 -39.74 106.61
N SER A 2 47.06 -40.10 106.18
CA SER A 2 46.69 -40.46 104.81
C SER A 2 46.01 -39.26 104.15
N VAL A 3 46.80 -38.39 103.52
CA VAL A 3 46.31 -37.16 102.84
C VAL A 3 46.71 -37.03 101.35
N PRO A 4 47.48 -37.94 100.68
CA PRO A 4 47.83 -37.72 99.26
C PRO A 4 46.73 -38.14 98.26
N PHE A 5 45.71 -38.89 98.69
CA PHE A 5 44.67 -39.41 97.79
C PHE A 5 43.60 -38.37 97.42
N ASP A 6 43.15 -37.55 98.40
CA ASP A 6 42.11 -36.53 98.18
C ASP A 6 42.58 -35.38 97.27
N ALA A 7 43.86 -35.00 97.36
CA ALA A 7 44.44 -33.97 96.50
C ALA A 7 44.55 -34.43 95.03
N ALA A 8 44.90 -35.70 94.81
CA ALA A 8 44.94 -36.29 93.48
C ALA A 8 43.53 -36.41 92.88
N GLN A 9 42.53 -36.80 93.68
CA GLN A 9 41.13 -36.88 93.25
C GLN A 9 40.54 -35.51 92.91
N ALA A 10 40.90 -34.46 93.67
CA ALA A 10 40.52 -33.07 93.39
C ALA A 10 41.17 -32.50 92.11
N LEU A 11 42.44 -32.84 91.85
CA LEU A 11 43.12 -32.46 90.61
C LEU A 11 42.52 -33.18 89.39
N LEU A 12 42.20 -34.47 89.52
CA LEU A 12 41.55 -35.23 88.44
C LEU A 12 40.14 -34.71 88.14
N THR A 13 39.34 -34.36 89.16
CA THR A 13 38.04 -33.72 88.95
C THR A 13 38.16 -32.29 88.42
N GLY A 14 39.20 -31.55 88.82
CA GLY A 14 39.53 -30.25 88.24
C GLY A 14 39.89 -30.32 86.75
N LEU A 15 40.68 -31.33 86.37
CA LEU A 15 41.04 -31.60 84.97
C LEU A 15 39.83 -32.08 84.15
N ASP A 16 39.00 -32.96 84.71
CA ASP A 16 37.79 -33.47 84.07
C ASP A 16 36.76 -32.33 83.86
N THR A 17 36.58 -31.46 84.84
CA THR A 17 35.71 -30.28 84.71
C THR A 17 36.27 -29.23 83.75
N ALA A 18 37.59 -29.06 83.65
CA ALA A 18 38.21 -28.19 82.65
C ALA A 18 38.05 -28.74 81.23
N ALA A 19 38.26 -30.05 81.03
CA ALA A 19 38.02 -30.74 79.77
C ALA A 19 36.54 -30.73 79.37
N GLN A 20 35.62 -30.88 80.34
CA GLN A 20 34.19 -30.79 80.09
C GLN A 20 33.76 -29.35 79.73
N ARG A 21 34.43 -28.33 80.26
CA ARG A 21 34.20 -26.92 79.87
C ARG A 21 34.69 -26.64 78.46
N SER A 22 35.92 -27.05 78.11
CA SER A 22 36.44 -26.87 76.75
C SER A 22 35.56 -27.58 75.72
N TRP A 23 35.12 -28.81 76.02
CA TRP A 23 34.21 -29.55 75.15
C TRP A 23 32.86 -28.84 74.98
N ARG A 24 32.29 -28.25 76.05
CA ARG A 24 31.06 -27.46 75.96
C ARG A 24 31.24 -26.14 75.21
N ASP A 25 32.41 -25.53 75.29
CA ASP A 25 32.72 -24.30 74.57
C ASP A 25 32.91 -24.57 73.07
N GLU A 26 33.61 -25.66 72.73
CA GLU A 26 33.70 -26.19 71.36
C GLU A 26 32.32 -26.55 70.82
N ASP A 27 31.52 -27.28 71.58
CA ASP A 27 30.15 -27.67 71.21
C ASP A 27 29.21 -26.44 71.07
N ARG A 28 29.49 -25.32 71.76
CA ARG A 28 28.83 -24.03 71.51
C ARG A 28 29.33 -23.37 70.23
N ALA A 29 30.63 -23.42 69.97
CA ALA A 29 31.25 -22.90 68.74
C ALA A 29 30.72 -23.65 67.50
N TRP A 30 30.75 -24.98 67.51
CA TRP A 30 30.19 -25.84 66.47
C TRP A 30 28.72 -25.51 66.17
N ARG A 31 27.88 -25.37 67.20
CA ARG A 31 26.47 -24.97 67.00
C ARG A 31 26.31 -23.56 66.47
N SER A 32 27.24 -22.64 66.78
CA SER A 32 27.21 -21.28 66.25
C SER A 32 27.57 -21.22 64.78
N GLU A 33 28.58 -21.99 64.37
CA GLU A 33 28.97 -22.16 62.97
C GLU A 33 27.86 -22.86 62.18
N ASP A 34 27.31 -23.95 62.70
CA ASP A 34 26.20 -24.66 62.08
C ASP A 34 24.94 -23.78 61.92
N ARG A 35 24.67 -22.84 62.86
CA ARG A 35 23.65 -21.81 62.65
C ARG A 35 24.02 -20.81 61.57
N HIS A 36 25.30 -20.46 61.45
CA HIS A 36 25.79 -19.54 60.42
C HIS A 36 25.68 -20.16 59.02
N TRP A 37 26.19 -21.39 58.84
CA TRP A 37 26.07 -22.16 57.59
C TRP A 37 24.63 -22.32 57.14
N ARG A 38 23.70 -22.64 58.05
CA ARG A 38 22.27 -22.70 57.69
C ARG A 38 21.70 -21.36 57.24
N LYS A 39 22.13 -20.24 57.85
CA LYS A 39 21.68 -18.91 57.42
C LYS A 39 22.20 -18.57 56.02
N GLU A 40 23.46 -18.87 55.73
CA GLU A 40 24.04 -18.66 54.41
C GLU A 40 23.39 -19.54 53.34
N ASP A 41 23.14 -20.81 53.66
CA ASP A 41 22.46 -21.75 52.78
C ASP A 41 20.99 -21.33 52.52
N LEU A 42 20.30 -20.76 53.51
CA LEU A 42 18.98 -20.15 53.32
C LEU A 42 19.05 -18.90 52.43
N ALA A 43 20.02 -18.02 52.66
CA ALA A 43 20.23 -16.81 51.87
C ALA A 43 20.58 -17.15 50.41
N TRP A 44 21.48 -18.10 50.18
CA TRP A 44 21.84 -18.60 48.86
C TRP A 44 20.63 -19.15 48.10
N ARG A 45 19.78 -19.95 48.76
CA ARG A 45 18.53 -20.45 48.14
C ARG A 45 17.54 -19.33 47.85
N GLU A 46 17.49 -18.29 48.67
CA GLU A 46 16.65 -17.12 48.41
C GLU A 46 17.14 -16.34 47.19
N GLU A 47 18.44 -16.08 47.09
CA GLU A 47 19.06 -15.47 45.92
C GLU A 47 18.81 -16.30 44.66
N GLU A 48 18.98 -17.62 44.74
CA GLU A 48 18.71 -18.51 43.61
C GLU A 48 17.25 -18.45 43.16
N ARG A 49 16.29 -18.40 44.10
CA ARG A 49 14.88 -18.17 43.77
C ARG A 49 14.68 -16.81 43.09
N ASN A 50 15.28 -15.75 43.63
CA ASN A 50 15.18 -14.41 43.05
C ASN A 50 15.76 -14.36 41.63
N TRP A 51 16.89 -15.02 41.37
CA TRP A 51 17.48 -15.15 40.04
C TRP A 51 16.57 -15.89 39.07
N ARG A 52 15.96 -17.01 39.50
CA ARG A 52 14.98 -17.73 38.66
C ARG A 52 13.77 -16.88 38.33
N HIS A 53 13.28 -16.06 39.29
CA HIS A 53 12.18 -15.12 39.04
C HIS A 53 12.56 -14.03 38.04
N LEU A 54 13.73 -13.40 38.21
CA LEU A 54 14.25 -12.40 37.28
C LEU A 54 14.45 -12.98 35.87
N GLU A 55 14.94 -14.20 35.77
CA GLU A 55 15.13 -14.88 34.48
C GLU A 55 13.78 -15.18 33.81
N GLN A 56 12.78 -15.64 34.56
CA GLN A 56 11.43 -15.83 34.05
C GLN A 56 10.81 -14.52 33.57
N ASP A 57 10.97 -13.43 34.33
CA ASP A 57 10.48 -12.11 33.96
C ASP A 57 11.18 -11.58 32.70
N TRP A 58 12.49 -11.77 32.59
CA TRP A 58 13.25 -11.40 31.40
C TRP A 58 12.78 -12.19 30.17
N ARG A 59 12.59 -13.51 30.28
CA ARG A 59 12.05 -14.35 29.19
C ARG A 59 10.63 -13.92 28.80
N ARG A 60 9.79 -13.57 29.78
CA ARG A 60 8.42 -13.06 29.54
C ARG A 60 8.46 -11.71 28.80
N ARG A 61 9.32 -10.78 29.21
CA ARG A 61 9.50 -9.48 28.52
C ARG A 61 10.03 -9.67 27.10
N GLN A 62 11.00 -10.56 26.89
CA GLN A 62 11.49 -10.87 25.55
C GLN A 62 10.41 -11.50 24.65
N ALA A 63 9.58 -12.38 25.21
CA ALA A 63 8.46 -12.95 24.46
C ALA A 63 7.41 -11.87 24.11
N ALA A 64 7.10 -10.97 25.04
CA ALA A 64 6.19 -9.85 24.81
C ALA A 64 6.74 -8.87 23.76
N TRP A 65 8.03 -8.52 23.84
CA TRP A 65 8.70 -7.65 22.87
C TRP A 65 8.68 -8.26 21.46
N ARG A 66 8.98 -9.56 21.32
CA ARG A 66 8.90 -10.26 20.03
C ARG A 66 7.49 -10.27 19.45
N ARG A 67 6.46 -10.43 20.29
CA ARG A 67 5.06 -10.36 19.83
C ARG A 67 4.71 -8.96 19.33
N ALA A 68 5.08 -7.92 20.07
CA ALA A 68 4.84 -6.53 19.67
C ALA A 68 5.58 -6.16 18.36
N ASP A 69 6.84 -6.57 18.21
CA ASP A 69 7.62 -6.36 16.98
C ASP A 69 6.96 -7.05 15.77
N MET A 70 6.47 -8.28 15.95
CA MET A 70 5.72 -8.99 14.91
C MET A 70 4.42 -8.26 14.53
N ASP A 71 3.67 -7.78 15.51
CA ASP A 71 2.43 -7.02 15.27
C ASP A 71 2.71 -5.71 14.52
N GLN A 72 3.79 -5.00 14.86
CA GLN A 72 4.20 -3.77 14.18
C GLN A 72 4.53 -4.04 12.70
N ARG A 73 5.32 -5.07 12.41
CA ARG A 73 5.67 -5.44 11.03
C ARG A 73 4.44 -5.81 10.20
N LEU A 74 3.44 -6.44 10.80
CA LEU A 74 2.19 -6.76 10.10
C LEU A 74 1.42 -5.50 9.69
N VAL A 75 1.35 -4.50 10.56
CA VAL A 75 0.71 -3.22 10.26
C VAL A 75 1.49 -2.48 9.17
N GLU A 76 2.82 -2.44 9.25
CA GLU A 76 3.67 -1.82 8.24
C GLU A 76 3.53 -2.50 6.86
N ASN A 77 3.52 -3.84 6.82
CA ASN A 77 3.29 -4.61 5.60
C ASN A 77 1.93 -4.30 4.97
N ALA A 78 0.87 -4.22 5.78
CA ALA A 78 -0.45 -3.87 5.32
C ALA A 78 -0.50 -2.43 4.76
N ARG A 79 0.16 -1.48 5.42
CA ARG A 79 0.29 -0.09 4.93
C ARG A 79 1.04 0.00 3.61
N GLN A 80 2.13 -0.75 3.46
CA GLN A 80 2.85 -0.81 2.19
C GLN A 80 1.99 -1.37 1.06
N LEU A 81 1.22 -2.44 1.32
CA LEU A 81 0.35 -2.99 0.29
C LEU A 81 -0.78 -2.04 -0.08
N TRP A 82 -1.39 -1.39 0.92
CA TRP A 82 -2.39 -0.34 0.70
C TRP A 82 -1.83 0.78 -0.18
N SER A 83 -0.65 1.31 0.15
CA SER A 83 0.02 2.35 -0.63
C SER A 83 0.22 1.93 -2.09
N ARG A 84 0.60 0.67 -2.36
CA ARG A 84 0.73 0.16 -3.73
C ARG A 84 -0.61 0.10 -4.47
N PHE A 85 -1.68 -0.29 -3.80
CA PHE A 85 -3.02 -0.31 -4.42
C PHE A 85 -3.52 1.11 -4.70
N VAL A 86 -3.34 2.04 -3.77
CA VAL A 86 -3.71 3.45 -3.95
C VAL A 86 -2.92 4.06 -5.10
N GLU A 87 -1.60 3.85 -5.13
CA GLU A 87 -0.73 4.38 -6.17
C GLU A 87 -1.04 3.78 -7.54
N LYS A 88 -1.37 2.48 -7.60
CA LYS A 88 -1.86 1.86 -8.84
C LYS A 88 -3.18 2.49 -9.29
N ASN A 89 -4.17 2.57 -8.40
CA ASN A 89 -5.47 3.20 -8.70
C ASN A 89 -5.30 4.65 -9.18
N ARG A 90 -4.38 5.41 -8.57
CA ARG A 90 -4.06 6.80 -8.95
C ARG A 90 -3.55 6.87 -10.39
N ARG A 91 -2.56 6.04 -10.75
CA ARG A 91 -2.01 5.99 -12.12
C ARG A 91 -3.06 5.56 -13.14
N ASP A 92 -3.84 4.53 -12.82
CA ASP A 92 -4.90 4.04 -13.71
C ASP A 92 -5.97 5.13 -13.95
N VAL A 93 -6.32 5.88 -12.90
CA VAL A 93 -7.23 7.04 -13.00
C VAL A 93 -6.62 8.15 -13.86
N GLU A 94 -5.35 8.51 -13.63
CA GLU A 94 -4.65 9.55 -14.39
C GLU A 94 -4.59 9.19 -15.88
N GLU A 95 -4.13 7.99 -16.22
CA GLU A 95 -4.03 7.50 -17.60
C GLU A 95 -5.41 7.52 -18.31
N LYS A 96 -6.44 6.98 -17.66
CA LYS A 96 -7.80 7.00 -18.22
C LYS A 96 -8.35 8.40 -18.34
N SER A 97 -8.08 9.28 -17.38
CA SER A 97 -8.53 10.67 -17.43
C SER A 97 -7.89 11.43 -18.60
N GLU A 98 -6.62 11.18 -18.89
CA GLU A 98 -5.90 11.79 -20.02
C GLU A 98 -6.45 11.28 -21.36
N GLN A 99 -6.70 9.97 -21.47
CA GLN A 99 -7.37 9.37 -22.64
C GLN A 99 -8.75 10.01 -22.90
N LEU A 100 -9.52 10.28 -21.84
CA LEU A 100 -10.85 10.90 -21.99
C LEU A 100 -10.80 12.38 -22.31
N LYS A 101 -9.87 13.13 -21.71
CA LYS A 101 -9.67 14.55 -22.02
C LYS A 101 -9.27 14.75 -23.48
N THR A 102 -8.31 13.95 -23.95
CA THR A 102 -7.85 14.02 -25.34
C THR A 102 -8.96 13.66 -26.33
N LEU A 103 -9.70 12.59 -26.06
CA LEU A 103 -10.86 12.17 -26.87
C LEU A 103 -11.95 13.25 -26.91
N SER A 104 -12.32 13.80 -25.75
CA SER A 104 -13.34 14.85 -25.65
C SER A 104 -12.91 16.10 -26.43
N ASN A 105 -11.66 16.55 -26.26
CA ASN A 105 -11.15 17.74 -26.95
C ASN A 105 -11.13 17.53 -28.48
N LEU A 106 -10.63 16.38 -28.95
CA LEU A 106 -10.58 16.07 -30.37
C LEU A 106 -11.97 15.98 -31.00
N SER A 107 -12.94 15.37 -30.30
CA SER A 107 -14.33 15.30 -30.77
C SER A 107 -14.98 16.69 -30.85
N ALA A 108 -14.72 17.58 -29.88
CA ALA A 108 -15.22 18.95 -29.90
C ALA A 108 -14.67 19.76 -31.07
N LEU A 109 -13.37 19.63 -31.36
CA LEU A 109 -12.73 20.28 -32.51
C LEU A 109 -13.34 19.81 -33.83
N LEU A 110 -13.48 18.50 -34.03
CA LEU A 110 -14.08 17.95 -35.26
C LEU A 110 -15.55 18.37 -35.44
N ALA A 111 -16.34 18.37 -34.35
CA ALA A 111 -17.70 18.89 -34.38
C ALA A 111 -17.74 20.38 -34.74
N GLY A 112 -16.87 21.19 -34.13
CA GLY A 112 -16.75 22.62 -34.42
C GLY A 112 -16.39 22.89 -35.87
N PHE A 113 -15.39 22.19 -36.42
CA PHE A 113 -15.01 22.31 -37.83
C PHE A 113 -16.14 21.90 -38.77
N ALA A 114 -16.89 20.85 -38.46
CA ALA A 114 -18.04 20.43 -39.26
C ALA A 114 -19.14 21.51 -39.28
N VAL A 115 -19.44 22.13 -38.14
CA VAL A 115 -20.43 23.22 -38.06
C VAL A 115 -19.95 24.48 -38.79
N VAL A 116 -18.70 24.89 -38.61
CA VAL A 116 -18.13 26.04 -39.33
C VAL A 116 -18.17 25.79 -40.84
N SER A 117 -17.81 24.60 -41.29
CA SER A 117 -17.89 24.22 -42.71
C SER A 117 -19.32 24.29 -43.26
N LEU A 118 -20.34 24.01 -42.45
CA LEU A 118 -21.74 24.10 -42.86
C LEU A 118 -22.17 25.56 -43.06
N VAL A 119 -21.76 26.46 -42.18
CA VAL A 119 -22.18 27.87 -42.19
C VAL A 119 -21.41 28.67 -43.26
N GLU A 120 -20.12 28.37 -43.45
CA GLU A 120 -19.26 29.06 -44.42
C GLU A 120 -19.57 28.67 -45.87
N MET A 121 -20.18 27.49 -46.08
CA MET A 121 -20.63 27.08 -47.40
C MET A 121 -22.05 27.57 -47.65
N GLN A 122 -22.20 28.88 -47.85
CA GLN A 122 -23.43 29.45 -48.37
C GLN A 122 -23.54 29.10 -49.86
N PHE A 123 -24.46 28.21 -50.20
CA PHE A 123 -24.66 27.76 -51.58
C PHE A 123 -25.62 28.70 -52.31
N GLU A 124 -25.26 29.15 -53.52
CA GLU A 124 -26.21 29.70 -54.47
C GLU A 124 -27.04 28.54 -55.03
N GLU A 125 -28.37 28.62 -54.94
CA GLU A 125 -29.30 27.56 -55.35
C GLU A 125 -29.11 27.16 -56.82
N LYS A 126 -28.40 26.06 -57.08
CA LYS A 126 -28.47 25.32 -58.34
C LYS A 126 -29.46 24.16 -58.17
N GLU A 127 -30.65 24.28 -58.74
CA GLU A 127 -31.74 23.28 -58.64
C GLU A 127 -31.31 21.84 -58.99
N GLU A 128 -30.30 21.68 -59.85
CA GLU A 128 -29.82 20.37 -60.33
C GLU A 128 -29.13 19.51 -59.25
N MET A 129 -28.67 20.10 -58.14
CA MET A 129 -27.85 19.41 -57.13
C MET A 129 -28.51 19.31 -55.75
N ALA A 130 -29.84 19.35 -55.69
CA ALA A 130 -30.61 19.29 -54.44
C ALA A 130 -30.27 18.05 -53.57
N TRP A 131 -30.03 16.90 -54.20
CA TRP A 131 -29.68 15.66 -53.48
C TRP A 131 -28.30 15.72 -52.81
N LEU A 132 -27.32 16.41 -53.42
CA LEU A 132 -25.97 16.60 -52.86
C LEU A 132 -26.01 17.50 -51.64
N VAL A 133 -26.80 18.58 -51.70
CA VAL A 133 -27.02 19.48 -50.55
C VAL A 133 -27.67 18.72 -49.40
N ALA A 134 -28.66 17.86 -49.67
CA ALA A 134 -29.27 16.99 -48.66
C ALA A 134 -28.26 15.98 -48.07
N CYS A 135 -27.44 15.34 -48.90
CA CYS A 135 -26.39 14.44 -48.43
C CYS A 135 -25.36 15.15 -47.55
N PHE A 136 -24.90 16.34 -47.95
CA PHE A 136 -23.95 17.17 -47.18
C PHE A 136 -24.54 17.58 -45.82
N GLY A 137 -25.79 18.06 -45.80
CA GLY A 137 -26.49 18.39 -44.56
C GLY A 137 -26.64 17.17 -43.65
N ALA A 138 -27.01 16.02 -44.21
CA ALA A 138 -27.15 14.78 -43.46
C ALA A 138 -25.82 14.27 -42.88
N THR A 139 -24.73 14.28 -43.64
CA THR A 139 -23.40 13.88 -43.14
C THR A 139 -22.86 14.84 -42.11
N THR A 140 -23.11 16.14 -42.26
CA THR A 140 -22.74 17.13 -41.25
C THR A 140 -23.49 16.89 -39.95
N ALA A 141 -24.82 16.76 -40.01
CA ALA A 141 -25.65 16.51 -38.84
C ALA A 141 -25.25 15.21 -38.11
N LEU A 142 -24.97 14.16 -38.87
CA LEU A 142 -24.52 12.88 -38.33
C LEU A 142 -23.12 12.99 -37.69
N THR A 143 -22.19 13.71 -38.33
CA THR A 143 -20.84 13.95 -37.78
C THR A 143 -20.94 14.71 -36.45
N VAL A 144 -21.68 15.82 -36.42
CA VAL A 144 -21.86 16.62 -35.20
C VAL A 144 -22.57 15.82 -34.12
N GLY A 145 -23.63 15.09 -34.46
CA GLY A 145 -24.37 14.25 -33.51
C GLY A 145 -23.49 13.15 -32.89
N LEU A 146 -22.70 12.44 -33.69
CA LEU A 146 -21.79 11.41 -33.19
C LEU A 146 -20.66 12.01 -32.33
N MET A 147 -20.06 13.10 -32.77
CA MET A 147 -18.94 13.74 -32.06
C MET A 147 -19.38 14.39 -30.75
N VAL A 148 -20.52 15.08 -30.71
CA VAL A 148 -21.07 15.67 -29.47
C VAL A 148 -21.46 14.59 -28.48
N ASN A 149 -22.09 13.50 -28.92
CA ASN A 149 -22.41 12.38 -28.02
C ASN A 149 -21.14 11.72 -27.46
N ALA A 150 -20.09 11.54 -28.27
CA ALA A 150 -18.79 11.05 -27.80
C ALA A 150 -18.12 12.02 -26.80
N MET A 151 -18.18 13.33 -27.05
CA MET A 151 -17.66 14.38 -26.17
C MET A 151 -18.38 14.38 -24.81
N VAL A 152 -19.72 14.38 -24.83
CA VAL A 152 -20.53 14.46 -23.61
C VAL A 152 -20.36 13.19 -22.77
N THR A 153 -20.39 12.01 -23.40
CA THR A 153 -20.19 10.74 -22.68
C THR A 153 -18.79 10.65 -22.06
N SER A 154 -17.74 11.05 -22.77
CA SER A 154 -16.37 11.09 -22.21
C SER A 154 -16.22 12.12 -21.08
N SER A 155 -16.86 13.29 -21.19
CA SER A 155 -16.87 14.33 -20.14
C SER A 155 -17.62 13.90 -18.89
N LEU A 156 -18.80 13.30 -19.03
CA LEU A 156 -19.58 12.77 -17.90
C LEU A 156 -18.85 11.62 -17.21
N MET A 157 -18.19 10.76 -17.98
CA MET A 157 -17.37 9.70 -17.42
C MET A 157 -16.16 10.25 -16.66
N LEU A 158 -15.48 11.25 -17.19
CA LEU A 158 -14.41 11.95 -16.48
C LEU A 158 -14.90 12.54 -15.14
N ALA A 159 -16.08 13.17 -15.13
CA ALA A 159 -16.70 13.69 -13.91
C ALA A 159 -17.02 12.57 -12.90
N SER A 160 -17.52 11.42 -13.37
CA SER A 160 -17.77 10.23 -12.53
C SER A 160 -16.49 9.71 -11.88
N ILE A 161 -15.39 9.64 -12.65
CA ILE A 161 -14.08 9.19 -12.14
C ILE A 161 -13.56 10.16 -11.08
N LEU A 162 -13.63 11.46 -11.31
CA LEU A 162 -13.17 12.47 -10.35
C LEU A 162 -14.00 12.45 -9.05
N LYS A 163 -15.32 12.26 -9.16
CA LYS A 163 -16.22 12.15 -8.00
C LYS A 163 -15.89 10.91 -7.15
N ASN A 164 -15.69 9.76 -7.79
CA ASN A 164 -15.39 8.51 -7.10
C ASN A 164 -13.90 8.38 -6.72
N GLY A 165 -13.02 9.16 -7.33
CA GLY A 165 -11.59 9.22 -7.03
C GLY A 165 -11.32 9.45 -5.54
N LYS A 166 -12.08 10.35 -4.92
CA LYS A 166 -12.00 10.67 -3.49
C LYS A 166 -12.34 9.47 -2.60
N THR A 167 -13.23 8.58 -3.06
CA THR A 167 -13.64 7.41 -2.28
C THR A 167 -12.59 6.29 -2.29
N TYR A 168 -11.72 6.21 -3.30
CA TYR A 168 -10.66 5.18 -3.35
C TYR A 168 -9.49 5.41 -2.39
N VAL A 169 -9.42 6.59 -1.78
CA VAL A 169 -8.35 7.00 -0.85
C VAL A 169 -8.94 7.34 0.53
N ALA A 170 -10.14 6.82 0.84
CA ALA A 170 -10.79 7.10 2.10
C ALA A 170 -10.07 6.38 3.26
N GLU A 171 -9.83 7.10 4.36
CA GLU A 171 -9.21 6.56 5.58
C GLU A 171 -10.03 5.40 6.19
N GLU A 172 -11.36 5.44 6.05
CA GLU A 172 -12.25 4.36 6.47
C GLU A 172 -11.97 3.06 5.71
N GLU A 173 -11.71 3.14 4.40
CA GLU A 173 -11.38 1.96 3.59
C GLU A 173 -9.99 1.43 3.91
N GLU A 174 -9.05 2.31 4.22
CA GLU A 174 -7.74 1.92 4.75
C GLU A 174 -7.90 1.17 6.08
N ALA A 175 -8.67 1.69 7.03
CA ALA A 175 -8.92 1.06 8.32
C ALA A 175 -9.59 -0.32 8.18
N GLU A 176 -10.62 -0.44 7.33
CA GLU A 176 -11.25 -1.73 7.00
C GLU A 176 -10.27 -2.71 6.35
N PHE A 177 -9.39 -2.22 5.48
CA PHE A 177 -8.37 -3.02 4.84
C PHE A 177 -7.33 -3.52 5.85
N MET A 178 -6.84 -2.64 6.73
CA MET A 178 -5.92 -3.01 7.82
C MET A 178 -6.54 -4.05 8.75
N ALA A 179 -7.81 -3.88 9.13
CA ALA A 179 -8.54 -4.84 9.96
C ALA A 179 -8.63 -6.23 9.29
N ARG A 180 -8.88 -6.27 7.97
CA ARG A 180 -8.88 -7.51 7.20
C ARG A 180 -7.49 -8.14 7.09
N CYS A 181 -6.44 -7.35 6.91
CA CYS A 181 -5.05 -7.83 6.90
C CYS A 181 -4.65 -8.43 8.25
N ARG A 182 -5.07 -7.80 9.35
CA ARG A 182 -4.85 -8.33 10.71
C ARG A 182 -5.63 -9.61 10.96
N SER A 183 -6.89 -9.69 10.53
CA SER A 183 -7.65 -10.93 10.62
C SER A 183 -7.02 -12.05 9.78
N PHE A 184 -6.52 -11.70 8.60
CA PHE A 184 -5.82 -12.62 7.72
C PHE A 184 -4.53 -13.16 8.35
N SER A 185 -3.69 -12.33 8.98
CA SER A 185 -2.45 -12.80 9.60
C SER A 185 -2.68 -13.79 10.75
N VAL A 186 -3.80 -13.65 11.48
CA VAL A 186 -4.17 -14.55 12.58
C VAL A 186 -4.75 -15.87 12.06
N HIS A 187 -5.55 -15.83 11.00
CA HIS A 187 -6.28 -17.00 10.47
C HIS A 187 -5.66 -17.61 9.21
N TYR A 188 -4.48 -17.15 8.81
CA TYR A 188 -3.82 -17.55 7.57
C TYR A 188 -3.59 -19.06 7.52
N LYS A 189 -3.99 -19.68 6.41
CA LYS A 189 -3.56 -21.02 6.02
C LYS A 189 -2.63 -20.95 4.81
N PRO A 190 -1.60 -21.80 4.74
CA PRO A 190 -0.77 -21.92 3.54
C PRO A 190 -1.63 -22.11 2.29
N GLY A 191 -1.52 -21.18 1.34
CA GLY A 191 -2.34 -21.14 0.12
C GLY A 191 -3.43 -20.07 0.10
N ASP A 192 -3.75 -19.45 1.23
CA ASP A 192 -4.69 -18.33 1.26
C ASP A 192 -4.09 -17.07 0.62
N ARG A 193 -4.91 -16.30 -0.09
CA ARG A 193 -4.50 -15.07 -0.77
C ARG A 193 -4.63 -13.87 0.17
N PRO A 194 -3.71 -12.90 0.11
CA PRO A 194 -3.85 -11.68 0.89
C PRO A 194 -5.15 -10.95 0.51
N PRO A 195 -5.80 -10.28 1.46
CA PRO A 195 -7.02 -9.54 1.20
C PRO A 195 -6.76 -8.43 0.18
N ALA A 196 -7.72 -8.21 -0.72
CA ALA A 196 -7.71 -7.09 -1.66
C ALA A 196 -8.70 -5.98 -1.20
N PRO A 197 -8.46 -4.72 -1.58
CA PRO A 197 -9.44 -3.65 -1.40
C PRO A 197 -10.78 -4.01 -2.06
N LYS A 198 -11.91 -3.73 -1.39
CA LYS A 198 -13.24 -4.06 -1.93
C LYS A 198 -13.61 -3.18 -3.12
N ARG A 199 -13.21 -1.92 -3.07
CA ARG A 199 -13.45 -0.89 -4.09
C ARG A 199 -12.13 -0.55 -4.75
N THR A 200 -11.96 -1.04 -5.97
CA THR A 200 -10.83 -0.68 -6.82
C THR A 200 -11.34 0.09 -8.02
N PHE A 201 -10.52 0.99 -8.54
CA PHE A 201 -10.86 1.75 -9.74
C PHE A 201 -11.17 0.80 -10.91
N GLN A 202 -10.37 -0.24 -11.08
CA GLN A 202 -10.58 -1.30 -12.07
C GLN A 202 -12.02 -1.85 -12.06
N LYS A 203 -12.53 -2.23 -10.89
CA LYS A 203 -13.87 -2.83 -10.76
C LYS A 203 -14.98 -1.80 -11.02
N HIS A 204 -14.77 -0.55 -10.61
CA HIS A 204 -15.70 0.53 -10.94
C HIS A 204 -15.75 0.79 -12.45
N TRP A 205 -14.57 0.88 -13.07
CA TRP A 205 -14.42 1.09 -14.49
C TRP A 205 -15.11 -0.02 -15.30
N GLU A 206 -14.80 -1.28 -14.99
CA GLU A 206 -15.37 -2.45 -15.67
C GLU A 206 -16.91 -2.53 -15.58
N SER A 207 -17.50 -2.12 -14.45
CA SER A 207 -18.93 -2.27 -14.22
C SER A 207 -19.78 -1.10 -14.74
N ARG A 208 -19.22 0.11 -14.85
CA ARG A 208 -19.99 1.33 -15.17
C ARG A 208 -19.46 2.09 -16.36
N CYS A 209 -18.15 2.19 -16.49
CA CYS A 209 -17.50 3.05 -17.46
C CYS A 209 -17.20 2.33 -18.77
N GLU A 210 -16.90 1.03 -18.72
CA GLU A 210 -16.41 0.28 -19.88
C GLU A 210 -17.36 0.32 -21.07
N ASP A 211 -18.62 -0.09 -20.88
CA ASP A 211 -19.60 -0.14 -21.96
C ASP A 211 -19.87 1.25 -22.55
N SER A 212 -19.91 2.27 -21.68
CA SER A 212 -20.13 3.66 -22.07
C SER A 212 -18.94 4.21 -22.85
N TRP A 213 -17.72 3.88 -22.43
CA TRP A 213 -16.49 4.24 -23.13
C TRP A 213 -16.40 3.58 -24.50
N GLN A 214 -16.70 2.29 -24.61
CA GLN A 214 -16.69 1.57 -25.89
C GLN A 214 -17.69 2.18 -26.88
N ARG A 215 -18.89 2.54 -26.42
CA ARG A 215 -19.88 3.24 -27.25
C ARG A 215 -19.40 4.64 -27.65
N ALA A 216 -18.83 5.40 -26.72
CA ALA A 216 -18.28 6.74 -26.99
C ALA A 216 -17.15 6.69 -28.04
N PHE A 217 -16.22 5.75 -27.86
CA PHE A 217 -15.12 5.52 -28.78
C PHE A 217 -15.64 5.04 -30.15
N GLY A 218 -16.66 4.19 -30.17
CA GLY A 218 -17.34 3.76 -31.40
C GLY A 218 -18.00 4.91 -32.14
N MET A 219 -18.72 5.80 -31.44
CA MET A 219 -19.34 7.00 -32.03
C MET A 219 -18.28 7.96 -32.59
N PHE A 220 -17.20 8.22 -31.83
CA PHE A 220 -16.08 9.03 -32.30
C PHE A 220 -15.46 8.43 -33.58
N THR A 221 -15.20 7.12 -33.55
CA THR A 221 -14.62 6.38 -34.67
C THR A 221 -15.52 6.45 -35.90
N ALA A 222 -16.82 6.23 -35.75
CA ALA A 222 -17.78 6.31 -36.85
C ALA A 222 -17.93 7.74 -37.41
N GLY A 223 -17.77 8.76 -36.57
CA GLY A 223 -17.88 10.16 -37.00
C GLY A 223 -16.73 10.64 -37.89
N VAL A 224 -15.52 10.05 -37.79
CA VAL A 224 -14.37 10.47 -38.61
C VAL A 224 -14.59 10.20 -40.12
N PRO A 225 -15.02 9.01 -40.56
CA PRO A 225 -15.39 8.78 -41.96
C PRO A 225 -16.54 9.67 -42.44
N CYS A 226 -17.51 9.94 -41.57
CA CYS A 226 -18.62 10.84 -41.91
C CYS A 226 -18.13 12.27 -42.14
N PHE A 227 -17.15 12.74 -41.37
CA PHE A 227 -16.49 14.03 -41.59
C PHE A 227 -15.72 14.06 -42.92
N LEU A 228 -14.96 13.00 -43.25
CA LEU A 228 -14.24 12.91 -44.53
C LEU A 228 -15.19 12.85 -45.73
N ALA A 229 -16.30 12.13 -45.61
CA ALA A 229 -17.37 12.12 -46.61
C ALA A 229 -18.01 13.51 -46.76
N ASN A 230 -18.18 14.24 -45.66
CA ASN A 230 -18.68 15.61 -45.69
C ASN A 230 -17.76 16.55 -46.48
N LEU A 231 -16.44 16.42 -46.31
CA LEU A 231 -15.46 17.18 -47.09
C LEU A 231 -15.47 16.80 -48.58
N ALA A 232 -15.75 15.54 -48.90
CA ALA A 232 -15.94 15.12 -50.29
C ALA A 232 -17.17 15.81 -50.90
N PHE A 233 -18.33 15.75 -50.25
CA PHE A 233 -19.54 16.43 -50.74
C PHE A 233 -19.38 17.95 -50.85
N ALA A 234 -18.71 18.57 -49.88
CA ALA A 234 -18.36 19.98 -49.94
C ALA A 234 -17.55 20.35 -51.19
N SER A 235 -16.63 19.50 -51.62
CA SER A 235 -15.83 19.77 -52.83
C SER A 235 -16.68 19.83 -54.09
N TRP A 236 -17.69 18.96 -54.20
CA TRP A 236 -18.63 18.94 -55.33
C TRP A 236 -19.56 20.14 -55.34
N LEU A 237 -19.91 20.66 -54.17
CA LEU A 237 -20.77 21.83 -54.06
C LEU A 237 -20.00 23.15 -54.27
N LYS A 238 -18.72 23.21 -53.89
CA LYS A 238 -17.92 24.44 -53.94
C LYS A 238 -17.19 24.66 -55.25
N PHE A 239 -16.71 23.61 -55.91
CA PHE A 239 -15.89 23.74 -57.11
C PHE A 239 -16.70 23.40 -58.36
N ASP A 240 -16.78 24.35 -59.31
CA ASP A 240 -17.39 24.10 -60.63
C ASP A 240 -16.54 23.15 -61.51
N GLY A 241 -15.26 22.99 -61.18
CA GLY A 241 -14.35 22.08 -61.88
C GLY A 241 -14.54 20.62 -61.47
N VAL A 242 -15.05 19.78 -62.38
CA VAL A 242 -15.19 18.33 -62.15
C VAL A 242 -13.85 17.68 -61.80
N ALA A 243 -12.76 18.10 -62.43
CA ALA A 243 -11.43 17.58 -62.16
C ALA A 243 -10.96 17.83 -60.71
N THR A 244 -11.25 19.01 -60.14
CA THR A 244 -10.86 19.35 -58.76
C THR A 244 -11.69 18.60 -57.72
N SER A 245 -12.98 18.37 -57.98
CA SER A 245 -13.85 17.63 -57.06
C SER A 245 -13.50 16.13 -57.05
N ILE A 246 -13.13 15.58 -58.21
CA ILE A 246 -12.62 14.19 -58.31
C ILE A 246 -11.30 14.04 -57.55
N THR A 247 -10.35 14.96 -57.68
CA THR A 247 -9.07 14.85 -56.97
C THR A 247 -9.24 14.96 -55.46
N ILE A 248 -10.09 15.86 -54.96
CA ILE A 248 -10.36 15.95 -53.51
C ILE A 248 -11.06 14.68 -53.01
N THR A 249 -12.08 14.19 -53.72
CA THR A 249 -12.82 12.98 -53.34
C THR A 249 -11.93 11.75 -53.30
N THR A 250 -11.04 11.58 -54.29
CA THR A 250 -10.08 10.47 -54.31
C THR A 250 -9.10 10.52 -53.14
N ILE A 251 -8.59 11.71 -52.78
CA ILE A 251 -7.73 11.90 -51.60
C ILE A 251 -8.49 11.55 -50.31
N MET A 252 -9.73 12.02 -50.15
CA MET A 252 -10.56 11.70 -48.97
C MET A 252 -10.87 10.20 -48.87
N PHE A 253 -11.11 9.53 -49.99
CA PHE A 253 -11.35 8.10 -50.05
C PHE A 253 -10.11 7.30 -49.61
N VAL A 254 -8.93 7.63 -50.16
CA VAL A 254 -7.66 7.01 -49.76
C VAL A 254 -7.37 7.25 -48.27
N SER A 255 -7.60 8.48 -47.79
CA SER A 255 -7.46 8.83 -46.36
C SER A 255 -8.36 7.98 -45.47
N THR A 256 -9.61 7.76 -45.89
CA THR A 256 -10.57 6.92 -45.17
C THR A 256 -10.13 5.45 -45.12
N ILE A 257 -9.57 4.91 -46.21
CA ILE A 257 -9.03 3.53 -46.23
C ILE A 257 -7.82 3.39 -45.29
N VAL A 258 -6.87 4.32 -45.36
CA VAL A 258 -5.69 4.30 -44.48
C VAL A 258 -6.11 4.40 -43.02
N TRP A 259 -7.05 5.30 -42.72
CA TRP A 259 -7.64 5.43 -41.40
C TRP A 259 -8.34 4.14 -40.96
N ALA A 260 -9.17 3.52 -41.80
CA ALA A 260 -9.91 2.30 -41.47
C ALA A 260 -8.97 1.12 -41.21
N ASN A 261 -7.89 0.99 -41.97
CA ASN A 261 -6.87 -0.04 -41.75
C ASN A 261 -6.13 0.18 -40.43
N THR A 262 -5.76 1.42 -40.13
CA THR A 262 -5.12 1.79 -38.87
C THR A 262 -6.06 1.48 -37.70
N GLN A 263 -7.32 1.91 -37.82
CA GLN A 263 -8.33 1.69 -36.79
C GLN A 263 -8.63 0.21 -36.60
N ASN A 264 -8.80 -0.58 -37.65
CA ASN A 264 -9.05 -2.02 -37.52
C ASN A 264 -7.87 -2.74 -36.88
N THR A 265 -6.63 -2.36 -37.19
CA THR A 265 -5.45 -2.95 -36.58
C THR A 265 -5.43 -2.65 -35.08
N TRP A 266 -5.47 -1.38 -34.70
CA TRP A 266 -5.29 -0.98 -33.31
C TRP A 266 -6.54 -1.14 -32.44
N ALA A 267 -7.73 -0.82 -32.95
CA ALA A 267 -8.98 -0.98 -32.20
C ALA A 267 -9.23 -2.46 -31.88
N TRP A 268 -8.92 -3.38 -32.81
CA TRP A 268 -9.08 -4.80 -32.52
C TRP A 268 -8.06 -5.32 -31.51
N TYR A 269 -6.81 -4.82 -31.54
CA TYR A 269 -5.85 -5.09 -30.47
C TYR A 269 -6.31 -4.57 -29.11
N LEU A 270 -6.85 -3.33 -29.05
CA LEU A 270 -7.33 -2.72 -27.82
C LEU A 270 -8.56 -3.45 -27.24
N ILE A 271 -9.44 -4.00 -28.09
CA ILE A 271 -10.60 -4.76 -27.63
C ILE A 271 -10.17 -6.17 -27.21
N LYS A 272 -9.41 -6.88 -28.05
CA LYS A 272 -9.03 -8.28 -27.80
C LYS A 272 -8.01 -8.45 -26.69
N SER A 273 -7.03 -7.57 -26.55
CA SER A 273 -6.05 -7.67 -25.46
C SER A 273 -6.73 -7.61 -24.09
N ARG A 274 -7.83 -6.86 -23.99
CA ARG A 274 -8.61 -6.65 -22.77
C ARG A 274 -9.53 -7.82 -22.45
N ASP A 275 -10.15 -8.44 -23.45
CA ASP A 275 -10.87 -9.71 -23.26
C ASP A 275 -9.92 -10.80 -22.80
N LEU A 276 -8.72 -10.86 -23.38
CA LEU A 276 -7.70 -11.83 -22.99
C LEU A 276 -7.21 -11.59 -21.55
N GLU A 277 -7.08 -10.33 -21.13
CA GLU A 277 -6.69 -9.96 -19.77
C GLU A 277 -7.81 -10.25 -18.76
N ARG A 278 -9.07 -10.00 -19.11
CA ARG A 278 -10.25 -10.41 -18.32
C ARG A 278 -10.30 -11.92 -18.15
N ASP A 279 -10.05 -12.67 -19.21
CA ASP A 279 -10.00 -14.14 -19.18
C ASP A 279 -8.79 -14.66 -18.41
N LYS A 280 -7.64 -13.98 -18.49
CA LYS A 280 -6.47 -14.28 -17.66
C LYS A 280 -6.76 -14.04 -16.19
N LEU A 281 -7.34 -12.90 -15.81
CA LEU A 281 -7.73 -12.62 -14.42
C LEU A 281 -8.75 -13.64 -13.90
N ARG A 282 -9.71 -14.03 -14.73
CA ARG A 282 -10.71 -15.05 -14.39
C ARG A 282 -10.07 -16.44 -14.27
N ARG A 283 -9.09 -16.76 -15.13
CA ARG A 283 -8.29 -17.99 -15.02
C ARG A 283 -7.33 -17.96 -13.83
N ASP A 284 -6.69 -16.86 -13.52
CA ASP A 284 -5.81 -16.69 -12.36
C ASP A 284 -6.61 -16.65 -11.05
N GLN A 285 -7.89 -16.29 -11.10
CA GLN A 285 -8.83 -16.56 -10.00
C GLN A 285 -9.12 -18.05 -9.84
N SER A 286 -9.18 -18.82 -10.93
CA SER A 286 -9.44 -20.27 -10.88
C SER A 286 -8.19 -21.13 -10.65
N VAL A 287 -7.02 -20.66 -11.08
CA VAL A 287 -5.73 -21.35 -10.91
C VAL A 287 -5.19 -20.95 -9.55
N THR A 288 -5.22 -21.91 -8.64
CA THR A 288 -4.59 -21.88 -7.32
C THR A 288 -3.07 -21.75 -7.46
N HIS A 289 -2.56 -20.60 -7.87
CA HIS A 289 -1.19 -20.23 -7.53
C HIS A 289 -1.16 -20.07 -6.02
N VAL A 290 -0.64 -21.10 -5.34
CA VAL A 290 -0.30 -21.08 -3.93
C VAL A 290 0.68 -19.93 -3.75
N PRO A 291 0.33 -18.82 -3.08
CA PRO A 291 1.29 -17.80 -2.76
C PRO A 291 2.25 -18.45 -1.74
N ALA A 292 3.44 -18.83 -2.19
CA ALA A 292 4.50 -19.42 -1.36
C ALA A 292 5.18 -18.36 -0.47
N GLY A 293 4.39 -17.42 0.07
CA GLY A 293 4.86 -16.36 0.95
C GLY A 293 4.31 -16.59 2.35
N LEU A 294 5.19 -16.53 3.34
CA LEU A 294 4.81 -16.50 4.75
C LEU A 294 3.84 -15.32 5.02
N PRO A 295 3.06 -15.32 6.12
CA PRO A 295 2.14 -14.22 6.50
C PRO A 295 2.79 -12.83 6.60
N PHE A 296 4.11 -12.75 6.50
CA PHE A 296 4.90 -11.53 6.53
C PHE A 296 5.56 -11.19 5.18
N ASP A 297 5.55 -12.09 4.18
CA ASP A 297 6.26 -11.90 2.89
C ASP A 297 5.29 -11.63 1.71
N TRP A 298 4.00 -11.48 1.98
CA TRP A 298 2.96 -11.17 0.98
C TRP A 298 3.06 -9.77 0.37
N HIS A 299 3.85 -8.89 0.97
CA HIS A 299 4.21 -7.59 0.40
C HIS A 299 5.40 -7.68 -0.57
N ALA A 300 6.18 -8.77 -0.56
CA ALA A 300 7.22 -8.98 -1.54
C ALA A 300 6.59 -9.33 -2.90
N ARG A 301 7.24 -8.93 -4.00
CA ARG A 301 6.82 -9.40 -5.32
C ARG A 301 6.92 -10.93 -5.33
N PRO A 302 5.98 -11.65 -5.98
CA PRO A 302 6.07 -13.10 -6.12
C PRO A 302 7.47 -13.46 -6.62
N ARG A 303 8.20 -14.29 -5.87
CA ARG A 303 9.48 -14.80 -6.36
C ARG A 303 9.18 -15.62 -7.62
N PRO A 304 9.96 -15.45 -8.70
CA PRO A 304 9.82 -16.33 -9.85
C PRO A 304 9.97 -17.79 -9.37
N PRO A 305 9.24 -18.75 -9.95
CA PRO A 305 9.40 -20.16 -9.62
C PRO A 305 10.87 -20.53 -9.65
N TYR A 306 11.34 -21.36 -8.72
CA TYR A 306 12.73 -21.80 -8.64
C TYR A 306 13.28 -22.32 -9.99
N GLU A 307 12.41 -22.89 -10.84
CA GLU A 307 12.73 -23.31 -12.21
C GLU A 307 13.18 -22.16 -13.14
N ALA A 308 12.68 -20.93 -12.94
CA ALA A 308 13.10 -19.77 -13.72
C ALA A 308 14.47 -19.21 -13.29
N ILE A 309 14.92 -19.49 -12.06
CA ILE A 309 16.23 -19.07 -11.55
C ILE A 309 17.34 -20.01 -12.07
N LEU A 310 17.03 -21.29 -12.25
CA LEU A 310 17.95 -22.25 -12.87
C LEU A 310 18.12 -22.02 -14.38
N ASN A 311 17.10 -21.49 -15.06
CA ASN A 311 17.18 -21.19 -16.49
C ASN A 311 17.73 -19.79 -16.81
N SER A 312 17.80 -18.87 -15.84
CA SER A 312 18.35 -17.52 -16.04
C SER A 312 19.83 -17.39 -15.67
N THR A 313 20.44 -18.41 -15.07
CA THR A 313 21.86 -18.39 -14.67
C THR A 313 22.84 -18.66 -15.81
N THR A 314 22.38 -18.79 -17.06
CA THR A 314 23.24 -18.98 -18.24
C THR A 314 23.45 -17.75 -19.12
N PHE A 315 23.02 -16.53 -18.75
CA PHE A 315 23.26 -15.38 -19.65
C PHE A 315 23.73 -14.03 -19.08
N ASP A 316 23.85 -13.81 -17.76
CA ASP A 316 24.38 -12.51 -17.27
C ASP A 316 25.41 -12.68 -16.15
N ALA A 317 26.61 -13.16 -16.53
CA ALA A 317 27.80 -13.15 -15.68
C ALA A 317 28.65 -11.88 -15.85
N SER A 318 28.02 -10.71 -16.02
CA SER A 318 28.74 -9.45 -16.22
C SER A 318 28.09 -8.25 -15.53
N PHE A 319 27.64 -8.35 -14.27
CA PHE A 319 27.34 -7.15 -13.48
C PHE A 319 27.37 -7.31 -11.95
N SER A 320 28.21 -8.20 -11.40
CA SER A 320 28.40 -8.25 -9.93
C SER A 320 29.84 -8.61 -9.56
N ALA A 321 30.72 -7.61 -9.66
CA ALA A 321 32.08 -7.64 -9.13
C ALA A 321 32.45 -6.31 -8.45
N ARG A 322 31.48 -5.63 -7.85
CA ARG A 322 31.68 -4.56 -6.87
C ARG A 322 30.77 -4.86 -5.70
N ASP A 323 31.32 -4.79 -4.50
CA ASP A 323 30.64 -4.94 -3.19
C ASP A 323 30.73 -6.32 -2.52
N ALA A 324 31.90 -6.96 -2.60
CA ALA A 324 32.29 -7.98 -1.64
C ALA A 324 33.73 -7.73 -1.15
N ASN A 325 33.90 -6.85 -0.15
CA ASN A 325 34.99 -6.95 0.83
C ASN A 325 34.77 -6.01 2.03
N PHE A 326 35.12 -6.53 3.22
CA PHE A 326 35.23 -5.88 4.54
C PHE A 326 33.92 -5.62 5.33
N SER A 327 33.72 -6.01 6.59
CA SER A 327 34.47 -6.81 7.58
C SER A 327 33.55 -7.11 8.79
N SER A 328 33.78 -8.23 9.46
CA SER A 328 33.12 -8.74 10.67
C SER A 328 33.29 -7.89 11.95
N PRO A 329 32.42 -8.04 12.98
CA PRO A 329 32.42 -7.20 14.18
C PRO A 329 33.36 -7.70 15.30
N THR A 330 34.09 -6.78 15.92
CA THR A 330 34.90 -6.97 17.14
C THR A 330 34.06 -6.88 18.43
N PRO A 331 34.40 -7.62 19.51
CA PRO A 331 33.75 -7.52 20.83
C PRO A 331 34.31 -6.37 21.69
N PRO A 332 33.57 -5.89 22.73
CA PRO A 332 33.98 -4.74 23.55
C PRO A 332 34.95 -5.15 24.69
N PRO A 333 35.82 -4.22 25.16
CA PRO A 333 36.75 -4.51 26.24
C PRO A 333 36.12 -4.30 27.63
N THR A 334 36.59 -5.13 28.55
CA THR A 334 36.39 -5.06 30.00
C THR A 334 37.35 -4.03 30.60
N GLU A 335 36.86 -3.04 31.34
CA GLU A 335 37.67 -2.29 32.30
C GLU A 335 36.97 -2.19 33.66
N MET A 336 37.79 -2.39 34.68
CA MET A 336 37.51 -2.56 36.09
C MET A 336 38.27 -1.45 36.85
N ASN A 337 37.72 -0.97 37.97
CA ASN A 337 38.27 -0.02 38.96
C ASN A 337 38.23 1.48 38.58
N SER A 338 37.95 2.46 39.47
CA SER A 338 37.86 2.47 40.94
C SER A 338 36.99 3.65 41.45
N ILE A 339 36.21 3.37 42.50
CA ILE A 339 36.11 4.10 43.78
C ILE A 339 36.28 5.63 43.77
N GLY A 340 35.19 6.33 44.06
CA GLY A 340 35.16 7.72 44.55
C GLY A 340 33.94 7.95 45.44
N ILE A 341 34.15 7.88 46.75
CA ILE A 341 33.15 8.04 47.82
C ILE A 341 32.77 9.53 47.93
N HIS A 342 31.46 9.85 47.94
CA HIS A 342 30.93 10.87 48.85
C HIS A 342 29.48 10.60 49.24
N ARG A 343 29.24 10.71 50.54
CA ARG A 343 28.04 10.38 51.30
C ARG A 343 27.36 11.67 51.77
N ARG A 344 26.05 11.83 51.58
CA ARG A 344 25.03 12.29 52.58
C ARG A 344 23.71 12.72 51.91
N THR A 345 22.68 11.88 52.11
CA THR A 345 21.31 12.12 52.67
C THR A 345 20.44 13.34 52.31
N PRO A 346 19.09 13.21 52.45
CA PRO A 346 18.08 13.94 51.68
C PRO A 346 17.31 15.02 52.47
N SER A 347 16.67 15.97 51.76
CA SER A 347 15.59 16.85 52.24
C SER A 347 14.86 17.43 51.01
N GLU A 348 13.59 17.10 50.80
CA GLU A 348 12.39 17.91 51.12
C GLU A 348 11.81 18.69 49.91
N THR A 349 10.68 18.16 49.42
CA THR A 349 9.43 18.82 48.96
C THR A 349 9.38 19.75 47.74
N PRO A 350 8.18 19.82 47.09
CA PRO A 350 8.02 20.17 45.69
C PRO A 350 7.64 21.65 45.50
N THR A 351 7.96 22.21 44.33
CA THR A 351 7.44 23.50 43.89
C THR A 351 6.64 23.35 42.61
N ASP A 352 5.47 23.96 42.65
CA ASP A 352 4.44 24.05 41.64
C ASP A 352 4.94 24.66 40.33
N GLU A 353 4.51 24.09 39.20
CA GLU A 353 4.44 24.80 37.93
C GLU A 353 2.96 24.98 37.53
N VAL A 354 2.59 26.25 37.54
CA VAL A 354 1.34 26.84 37.04
C VAL A 354 1.37 26.81 35.52
N VAL A 355 0.39 26.17 34.88
CA VAL A 355 0.05 26.43 33.47
C VAL A 355 -1.47 26.63 33.37
N ASP A 356 -1.80 27.82 32.91
CA ASP A 356 -3.14 28.39 32.77
C ASP A 356 -4.05 27.59 31.84
N ALA A 357 -5.29 27.38 32.29
CA ALA A 357 -6.42 26.94 31.47
C ALA A 357 -7.29 28.15 31.12
N ALA A 358 -7.22 28.61 29.87
CA ALA A 358 -8.15 29.58 29.31
C ALA A 358 -9.33 28.87 28.61
N ALA A 359 -10.54 29.20 29.06
CA ALA A 359 -11.82 28.76 28.52
C ALA A 359 -12.25 29.57 27.28
N PRO A 360 -13.26 29.11 26.51
CA PRO A 360 -13.52 29.57 25.14
C PRO A 360 -14.42 30.82 25.07
N ALA A 361 -14.12 31.69 24.10
CA ALA A 361 -14.95 32.83 23.75
C ALA A 361 -16.07 32.43 22.79
N THR A 362 -17.27 32.86 23.15
CA THR A 362 -18.51 32.90 22.37
C THR A 362 -18.43 34.02 21.32
N GLU A 363 -18.67 33.70 20.05
CA GLU A 363 -19.03 34.70 19.03
C GLU A 363 -20.44 34.43 18.51
N SER A 364 -21.29 35.42 18.77
CA SER A 364 -22.62 35.62 18.23
C SER A 364 -22.50 36.35 16.89
N GLU A 365 -22.98 35.75 15.80
CA GLU A 365 -23.25 36.49 14.56
C GLU A 365 -24.73 36.36 14.19
N VAL A 366 -25.37 37.52 14.17
CA VAL A 366 -26.75 37.77 13.77
C VAL A 366 -26.74 38.09 12.28
N VAL A 367 -27.40 37.28 11.45
CA VAL A 367 -27.80 37.71 10.10
C VAL A 367 -29.25 37.31 9.85
N SER A 368 -30.07 38.36 9.78
CA SER A 368 -31.45 38.40 9.29
C SER A 368 -31.46 38.26 7.77
N GLY A 369 -32.37 37.44 7.22
CA GLY A 369 -32.57 37.29 5.78
C GLY A 369 -33.94 36.68 5.47
N VAL A 370 -34.89 37.57 5.19
CA VAL A 370 -36.31 37.34 4.89
C VAL A 370 -36.49 36.80 3.46
N VAL A 371 -37.45 35.88 3.30
CA VAL A 371 -38.11 35.44 2.05
C VAL A 371 -39.57 35.97 2.15
N PRO A 372 -40.19 36.52 1.08
CA PRO A 372 -40.62 35.80 -0.13
C PRO A 372 -39.83 36.09 -1.40
#